data_AF-A0AAW7TMV3-F1
#
_entry.id   AF-A0AAW7TMV3-F1
#
_cell.length_a   1.000
_cell.length_b   1.000
_cell.length_c   1.000
_cell.angle_alpha   90.00
_cell.angle_beta   90.00
_cell.angle_gamma   90.00
#
_symmetry.space_group_name_H-M   'P 1'
#
loop_
_entity.id
_entity.type
_entity.pdbx_description
1 polymer ?
#
loop_
_entity_poly.entity_id
_entity_poly.type
_entity_poly.pdbx_seq_one_letter_code
_entity_poly.pdbx_strand_id
1 'polypeptide(L)'
;MKKKMFAIVFSMALVSIGVVAHAGTNYEGYDVIVPKFNGNAFTPQQEKSKSGESVDLKVSTLGKAIDARAHSYDGGTGSWVRVATVGGPFKLPNSIKKGASTRVEFSTDFNEVVDVRVKGEWRSN
;
A
#
# COMPACT_ATOMS: atom_id res chain seq x y z
N MET A 1 -10.86 2.80 -43.23
CA MET A 1 -10.35 2.13 -42.01
C MET A 1 -10.84 2.89 -40.79
N LYS A 2 -11.84 2.39 -40.05
CA LYS A 2 -12.43 3.09 -38.89
C LYS A 2 -11.78 2.56 -37.62
N LYS A 3 -10.92 3.36 -36.97
CA LYS A 3 -10.26 3.02 -35.70
C LYS A 3 -11.30 3.05 -34.58
N LYS A 4 -11.60 1.89 -33.99
CA LYS A 4 -12.45 1.80 -32.80
C LYS A 4 -11.60 2.10 -31.57
N MET A 5 -11.77 3.29 -30.98
CA MET A 5 -11.21 3.61 -29.68
C MET A 5 -11.95 2.79 -28.62
N PHE A 6 -11.27 1.85 -27.99
CA PHE A 6 -11.76 1.19 -26.78
C PHE A 6 -11.44 2.11 -25.60
N ALA A 7 -12.45 2.79 -25.08
CA ALA A 7 -12.38 3.46 -23.79
C ALA A 7 -12.59 2.40 -22.70
N ILE A 8 -11.54 2.06 -21.96
CA ILE A 8 -11.65 1.19 -20.78
C ILE A 8 -11.98 2.10 -19.59
N VAL A 9 -13.19 1.96 -19.08
CA VAL A 9 -13.69 2.64 -17.89
C VAL A 9 -13.05 2.00 -16.66
N PHE A 10 -12.21 2.76 -15.95
CA PHE A 10 -11.64 2.35 -14.66
C PHE A 10 -12.72 2.50 -13.58
N SER A 11 -13.31 1.38 -13.17
CA SER A 11 -14.35 1.36 -12.15
C SER A 11 -13.70 1.35 -10.77
N MET A 12 -13.63 2.52 -10.13
CA MET A 12 -13.26 2.67 -8.72
C MET A 12 -14.38 2.08 -7.85
N ALA A 13 -14.12 0.93 -7.24
CA ALA A 13 -14.89 0.44 -6.09
C ALA A 13 -13.93 0.32 -4.90
N LEU A 14 -13.75 1.43 -4.18
CA LEU A 14 -13.07 1.42 -2.89
C LEU A 14 -14.13 1.35 -1.80
N VAL A 15 -14.31 0.18 -1.20
CA VAL A 15 -15.10 0.04 0.03
C VAL A 15 -14.22 0.51 1.18
N SER A 16 -14.30 1.78 1.53
CA SER A 16 -13.67 2.34 2.72
C SER A 16 -14.56 2.04 3.94
N ILE A 17 -14.28 0.93 4.61
CA ILE A 17 -14.75 0.69 5.97
C ILE A 17 -14.04 1.72 6.84
N GLY A 18 -14.79 2.68 7.40
CA GLY A 18 -14.22 3.73 8.25
C GLY A 18 -13.55 3.14 9.48
N VAL A 19 -12.31 3.54 9.74
CA VAL A 19 -11.56 3.15 10.93
C VAL A 19 -11.06 4.40 11.62
N VAL A 20 -11.38 4.49 12.91
CA VAL A 20 -10.81 5.44 13.88
C VAL A 20 -9.29 5.49 13.76
N ALA A 21 -8.74 6.68 13.56
CA ALA A 21 -7.30 6.90 13.48
C ALA A 21 -6.65 6.55 14.83
N HIS A 22 -5.99 5.41 14.91
CA HIS A 22 -5.12 5.06 16.02
C HIS A 22 -3.71 5.56 15.72
N ALA A 23 -3.00 6.01 16.76
CA ALA A 23 -1.58 6.36 16.64
C ALA A 23 -0.80 5.13 16.15
N GLY A 24 -0.09 5.26 15.04
CA GLY A 24 0.51 4.15 14.30
C GLY A 24 1.77 3.54 14.93
N THR A 25 1.81 3.43 16.27
CA THR A 25 2.84 2.69 17.00
C THR A 25 2.55 1.19 17.07
N ASN A 26 1.28 0.81 16.92
CA ASN A 26 0.81 -0.57 16.99
C ASN A 26 0.68 -1.18 15.59
N TYR A 27 0.94 -2.47 15.50
CA TYR A 27 0.68 -3.24 14.28
C TYR A 27 -0.82 -3.39 14.06
N GLU A 28 -1.28 -3.05 12.87
CA GLU A 28 -2.65 -3.30 12.42
C GLU A 28 -2.64 -4.26 11.23
N GLY A 29 -3.59 -5.20 11.25
CA GLY A 29 -3.76 -6.18 10.20
C GLY A 29 -4.24 -5.55 8.89
N TYR A 30 -3.81 -6.12 7.77
CA TYR A 30 -4.32 -5.78 6.45
C TYR A 30 -4.51 -7.04 5.60
N ASP A 31 -5.46 -6.97 4.66
CA ASP A 31 -5.73 -7.99 3.65
C ASP A 31 -6.22 -7.26 2.39
N VAL A 32 -5.38 -7.22 1.36
CA VAL A 32 -5.66 -6.46 0.14
C VAL A 32 -5.44 -7.31 -1.10
N ILE A 33 -6.21 -7.02 -2.14
CA ILE A 33 -6.02 -7.54 -3.49
C ILE A 33 -5.47 -6.39 -4.33
N VAL A 34 -4.27 -6.57 -4.86
CA VAL A 34 -3.60 -5.57 -5.69
C VAL A 34 -3.86 -5.94 -7.14
N PRO A 35 -4.52 -5.06 -7.91
CA PRO A 35 -4.89 -5.38 -9.28
C PRO A 35 -3.65 -5.60 -10.15
N LYS A 36 -3.81 -6.44 -11.17
CA LYS A 36 -2.85 -6.63 -12.27
C LYS A 36 -2.55 -5.35 -13.06
N PHE A 37 -1.57 -5.42 -13.96
CA PHE A 37 -1.16 -4.36 -14.89
C PHE A 37 -0.73 -3.04 -14.21
N ASN A 38 0.22 -3.12 -13.28
CA ASN A 38 0.67 -1.97 -12.48
C ASN A 38 -0.48 -1.31 -11.70
N GLY A 39 -1.40 -2.14 -11.21
CA GLY A 39 -2.49 -1.71 -10.35
C GLY A 39 -2.02 -1.47 -8.93
N ASN A 40 -2.73 -0.58 -8.23
CA ASN A 40 -2.40 -0.17 -6.87
C ASN A 40 -3.49 -0.59 -5.89
N ALA A 41 -3.08 -0.90 -4.67
CA ALA A 41 -3.97 -1.07 -3.53
C ALA A 41 -3.37 -0.43 -2.28
N PHE A 42 -4.23 -0.11 -1.32
CA PHE A 42 -3.83 0.60 -0.11
C PHE A 42 -4.32 -0.14 1.13
N THR A 43 -3.52 -0.10 2.19
CA THR A 43 -4.00 -0.45 3.53
C THR A 43 -4.98 0.61 4.04
N PRO A 44 -5.71 0.32 5.14
CA PRO A 44 -6.27 1.36 5.99
C PRO A 44 -5.22 2.40 6.41
N GLN A 45 -5.68 3.52 6.97
CA GLN A 45 -4.85 4.63 7.39
C GLN A 45 -4.50 4.54 8.89
N GLN A 46 -3.30 5.00 9.24
CA GLN A 46 -2.88 5.29 10.62
C GLN A 46 -2.37 6.72 10.71
N GLU A 47 -2.48 7.31 11.89
CA GLU A 47 -1.83 8.59 12.16
C GLU A 47 -0.34 8.37 12.45
N LYS A 48 0.52 9.07 11.70
CA LYS A 48 1.97 9.01 11.88
C LYS A 48 2.36 9.43 13.29
N SER A 49 3.10 8.60 14.01
CA SER A 49 3.47 8.91 15.41
C SER A 49 4.79 9.67 15.51
N LYS A 50 5.70 9.45 14.55
CA LYS A 50 7.03 10.09 14.46
C LYS A 50 7.36 10.51 13.02
N SER A 51 7.78 11.76 12.85
CA SER A 51 8.16 12.32 11.55
C SER A 51 9.35 11.58 10.94
N GLY A 52 9.26 11.22 9.66
CA GLY A 52 10.36 10.64 8.89
C GLY A 52 10.75 9.20 9.27
N GLU A 53 10.14 8.62 10.31
CA GLU A 53 10.39 7.22 10.66
C GLU A 53 9.87 6.30 9.56
N SER A 54 10.57 5.19 9.32
CA SER A 54 10.14 4.22 8.31
C SER A 54 8.84 3.55 8.74
N VAL A 55 7.94 3.31 7.80
CA VAL A 55 6.80 2.43 8.04
C VAL A 55 7.32 0.99 8.14
N ASP A 56 6.84 0.24 9.12
CA ASP A 56 7.17 -1.18 9.27
C ASP A 56 6.07 -2.02 8.64
N LEU A 57 6.43 -2.86 7.68
CA LEU A 57 5.52 -3.77 6.99
C LEU A 57 5.90 -5.22 7.27
N LYS A 58 4.99 -6.02 7.83
CA LYS A 58 5.10 -7.47 7.95
C LYS A 58 4.14 -8.13 6.97
N VAL A 59 4.58 -9.17 6.30
CA VAL A 59 3.83 -9.88 5.27
C VAL A 59 3.66 -11.33 5.67
N SER A 60 2.41 -11.77 5.86
CA SER A 60 2.06 -13.15 6.18
C SER A 60 1.55 -13.93 4.97
N THR A 61 1.10 -13.25 3.92
CA THR A 61 0.71 -13.86 2.65
C THR A 61 1.17 -12.98 1.51
N LEU A 62 1.82 -13.58 0.52
CA LEU A 62 2.32 -12.92 -0.68
C LEU A 62 2.05 -13.80 -1.89
N GLY A 63 1.07 -13.43 -2.72
CA GLY A 63 0.76 -14.20 -3.94
C GLY A 63 1.89 -14.16 -4.97
N LYS A 64 2.58 -13.02 -5.08
CA LYS A 64 3.75 -12.80 -5.94
C LYS A 64 4.51 -11.59 -5.43
N ALA A 65 5.79 -11.47 -5.84
CA ALA A 65 6.59 -10.30 -5.52
C ALA A 65 5.89 -9.00 -5.96
N ILE A 66 5.96 -7.99 -5.10
CA ILE A 66 5.21 -6.75 -5.26
C ILE A 66 6.04 -5.57 -4.75
N ASP A 67 5.75 -4.36 -5.21
CA ASP A 67 6.35 -3.15 -4.67
C ASP A 67 5.46 -2.54 -3.60
N ALA A 68 6.07 -2.04 -2.52
CA ALA A 68 5.38 -1.35 -1.44
C ALA A 68 6.06 -0.01 -1.12
N ARG A 69 5.29 1.01 -0.76
CA ARG A 69 5.80 2.28 -0.24
C ARG A 69 4.90 2.87 0.82
N ALA A 70 5.46 3.73 1.67
CA ALA A 70 4.63 4.58 2.53
C ALA A 70 3.99 5.68 1.69
N HIS A 71 2.71 5.94 1.93
CA HIS A 71 1.94 6.95 1.22
C HIS A 71 1.13 7.80 2.20
N SER A 72 1.19 9.10 2.01
CA SER A 72 0.32 10.08 2.66
C SER A 72 -0.14 11.08 1.61
N TYR A 73 -1.44 11.40 1.59
CA TYR A 73 -1.99 12.34 0.60
C TYR A 73 -1.47 13.76 0.80
N ASP A 74 -1.22 14.13 2.05
CA ASP A 74 -0.85 15.47 2.52
C ASP A 74 0.58 15.52 3.08
N GLY A 75 1.12 14.38 3.53
CA GLY A 75 2.46 14.25 4.13
C GLY A 75 3.56 13.74 3.19
N GLY A 76 3.24 13.42 1.94
CA GLY A 76 4.19 12.95 0.93
C GLY A 76 4.26 11.42 0.78
N THR A 77 5.13 10.95 -0.12
CA THR A 77 5.28 9.54 -0.47
C THR A 77 6.73 9.08 -0.33
N GLY A 78 6.92 7.87 0.19
CA GLY A 78 8.22 7.19 0.25
C GLY A 78 8.63 6.57 -1.09
N SER A 79 9.86 6.06 -1.11
CA SER A 79 10.37 5.26 -2.24
C SER A 79 9.73 3.88 -2.27
N TRP A 80 9.62 3.30 -3.47
CA TRP A 80 9.21 1.91 -3.64
C TRP A 80 10.26 0.95 -3.10
N VAL A 81 9.80 -0.07 -2.37
CA VAL A 81 10.60 -1.16 -1.83
C VAL A 81 10.03 -2.47 -2.37
N ARG A 82 10.90 -3.28 -2.99
CA ARG A 82 10.51 -4.59 -3.51
C ARG A 82 10.32 -5.58 -2.35
N VAL A 83 9.14 -6.18 -2.29
CA VAL A 83 8.78 -7.26 -1.36
C VAL A 83 8.67 -8.55 -2.15
N ALA A 84 9.69 -9.41 -2.04
CA ALA A 84 9.75 -10.69 -2.76
C ALA A 84 9.52 -11.91 -1.87
N THR A 85 9.42 -11.71 -0.55
CA THR A 85 9.27 -12.78 0.45
C THR A 85 8.25 -12.42 1.52
N VAL A 86 7.76 -13.43 2.23
CA VAL A 86 6.99 -13.25 3.47
C VAL A 86 7.94 -12.98 4.65
N GLY A 87 7.40 -12.45 5.76
CA GLY A 87 8.16 -12.09 6.96
C GLY A 87 8.20 -10.58 7.20
N GLY A 88 9.32 -10.07 7.69
CA GLY A 88 9.52 -8.65 7.98
C GLY A 88 9.98 -8.36 9.42
N PRO A 89 9.98 -7.09 9.86
CA PRO A 89 9.43 -5.95 9.13
C PRO A 89 10.33 -5.47 7.98
N PHE A 90 9.75 -5.34 6.78
CA PHE A 90 10.31 -4.55 5.69
C PHE A 90 10.18 -3.07 6.06
N LYS A 91 11.27 -2.31 5.89
CA LYS A 91 11.32 -0.87 6.18
C LYS A 91 10.94 -0.08 4.94
N LEU A 92 9.90 0.74 5.04
CA LEU A 92 9.48 1.64 3.96
C LEU A 92 9.87 3.09 4.31
N PRO A 93 10.99 3.60 3.79
CA PRO A 93 11.49 4.93 4.11
C PRO A 93 10.57 6.02 3.54
N ASN A 94 10.44 7.13 4.27
CA ASN A 94 9.57 8.25 3.90
C ASN A 94 9.96 9.52 4.67
N SER A 95 9.37 10.65 4.29
CA SER A 95 9.53 11.96 4.96
C SER A 95 8.23 12.45 5.61
N ILE A 96 7.27 11.55 5.84
CA ILE A 96 5.92 11.90 6.31
C ILE A 96 6.00 12.43 7.75
N LYS A 97 5.34 13.56 8.00
CA LYS A 97 5.35 14.23 9.31
C LYS A 97 4.42 13.54 10.30
N LYS A 98 4.76 13.61 11.58
CA LYS A 98 3.87 13.25 12.69
C LYS A 98 2.51 13.92 12.54
N GLY A 99 1.43 13.18 12.86
CA GLY A 99 0.05 13.64 12.73
C GLY A 99 -0.55 13.48 11.33
N ALA A 100 0.27 13.22 10.30
CA ALA A 100 -0.23 13.00 8.96
C ALA A 100 -0.84 11.61 8.80
N SER A 101 -1.90 11.52 7.99
CA SER A 101 -2.51 10.26 7.63
C SER A 101 -1.56 9.46 6.73
N THR A 102 -1.13 8.29 7.20
CA THR A 102 -0.18 7.40 6.53
C THR A 102 -0.85 6.07 6.22
N ARG A 103 -0.45 5.43 5.11
CA ARG A 103 -0.84 4.07 4.74
C ARG A 103 0.26 3.43 3.91
N VAL A 104 0.19 2.12 3.70
CA VAL A 104 1.04 1.42 2.73
C VAL A 104 0.31 1.38 1.39
N GLU A 105 0.99 1.80 0.34
CA GLU A 105 0.59 1.58 -1.04
C GLU A 105 1.37 0.40 -1.60
N PHE A 106 0.67 -0.48 -2.29
CA PHE A 106 1.23 -1.60 -3.02
C PHE A 106 1.04 -1.40 -4.52
N SER A 107 1.97 -1.89 -5.34
CA SER A 107 1.86 -1.89 -6.81
C SER A 107 2.36 -3.20 -7.39
N THR A 108 1.57 -3.78 -8.30
CA THR A 108 2.04 -4.92 -9.13
C THR A 108 3.01 -4.45 -10.23
N ASP A 109 3.71 -5.40 -10.83
CA ASP A 109 4.55 -5.14 -12.00
C ASP A 109 3.68 -4.81 -13.23
N PHE A 110 4.24 -4.11 -14.22
CA PHE A 110 3.52 -3.76 -15.46
C PHE A 110 3.07 -4.99 -16.27
N ASN A 111 3.84 -6.07 -16.21
CA ASN A 111 3.53 -7.34 -16.89
C ASN A 111 2.75 -8.32 -15.99
N GLU A 112 2.28 -7.87 -14.82
CA GLU A 112 1.44 -8.70 -13.98
C GLU A 112 0.06 -8.88 -14.65
N VAL A 113 -0.37 -10.13 -14.82
CA VAL A 113 -1.62 -10.48 -15.53
C VAL A 113 -2.70 -11.03 -14.60
N VAL A 114 -2.37 -11.25 -13.33
CA VAL A 114 -3.27 -11.73 -12.28
C VAL A 114 -3.23 -10.81 -11.07
N ASP A 115 -4.34 -10.74 -10.33
CA ASP A 115 -4.38 -9.95 -9.11
C ASP A 115 -3.56 -10.62 -8.01
N VAL A 116 -2.84 -9.82 -7.22
CA VAL A 116 -1.95 -10.31 -6.17
C VAL A 116 -2.57 -10.02 -4.82
N ARG A 117 -2.87 -11.07 -4.05
CA ARG A 117 -3.30 -10.92 -2.66
C ARG A 117 -2.08 -10.73 -1.75
N VAL A 118 -2.13 -9.73 -0.89
CA VAL A 118 -1.12 -9.47 0.13
C VAL A 118 -1.80 -9.32 1.49
N LYS A 119 -1.29 -10.01 2.50
CA LYS A 119 -1.76 -9.92 3.88
C LYS A 119 -0.61 -9.74 4.84
N GLY A 120 -0.91 -9.18 6.00
CA GLY A 120 0.02 -9.12 7.10
C GLY A 120 -0.37 -8.04 8.08
N GLU A 121 0.63 -7.38 8.63
CA GLU A 121 0.47 -6.30 9.60
C GLU A 121 1.39 -5.15 9.25
N TRP A 122 0.99 -3.93 9.56
CA TRP A 122 1.86 -2.77 9.36
C TRP A 122 1.68 -1.76 10.48
N ARG A 123 2.68 -0.90 10.68
CA ARG A 123 2.58 0.26 11.57
C ARG A 123 3.32 1.45 10.97
N SER A 124 2.74 2.64 11.11
CA SER A 124 3.30 3.85 10.50
C SER A 124 4.62 4.27 11.13
N ASN A 125 4.79 3.98 12.44
CA ASN A 125 5.74 4.62 13.35
C ASN A 125 5.55 6.13 13.48
#